data_AF-E2A7P5-F1
#
_entry.id   AF-E2A7P5-F1
#
_cell.length_a   1.000
_cell.length_b   1.000
_cell.length_c   1.000
_cell.angle_alpha   90.00
_cell.angle_beta   90.00
_cell.angle_gamma   90.00
#
_symmetry.space_group_name_H-M   'P 1'
#
loop_
_entity.id
_entity.type
_entity.pdbx_description
1 polymer ?
#
loop_
_entity_poly.entity_id
_entity_poly.type
_entity_poly.pdbx_seq_one_letter_code
_entity_poly.pdbx_strand_id
1 'polypeptide(L)'
;MLQSKELKRSFDENLLNDYAKNDVALKEEIQKNSDFMSNFKSTNDDCDKSVLVSQIFPKSLRSILPATFEDGDCGRPANDRPEWLDMNKFYRGQQFGLRYFCAISISLMSLPLSFSFADGLKPLILSQKSNTPYNAFKRYLSSIRRFRNWYTSDPWCEGTQAYHDIQVGLNQGDMFGTQFACMGLIVLYPEQFGIYDASDEDLEAFCHL
;
A
#
# COMPACT_ATOMS: atom_id res chain seq x y z
N MET A 1 -16.18 22.72 -41.43
CA MET A 1 -16.27 21.31 -40.96
C MET A 1 -14.93 20.56 -41.05
N LEU A 2 -14.09 20.78 -42.07
CA LEU A 2 -12.73 20.19 -42.14
C LEU A 2 -11.76 20.67 -41.05
N GLN A 3 -11.67 21.99 -40.79
CA GLN A 3 -10.79 22.55 -39.76
C GLN A 3 -11.01 21.98 -38.36
N SER A 4 -12.27 21.70 -37.98
CA SER A 4 -12.60 21.12 -36.67
C SER A 4 -12.15 19.66 -36.54
N LYS A 5 -12.14 18.88 -37.64
CA LYS A 5 -11.65 17.50 -37.63
C LYS A 5 -10.12 17.44 -37.54
N GLU A 6 -9.43 18.35 -38.23
CA GLU A 6 -7.97 18.45 -38.16
C GLU A 6 -7.50 18.96 -36.80
N LEU A 7 -8.20 19.92 -36.20
CA LEU A 7 -7.88 20.41 -34.85
C LEU A 7 -8.04 19.30 -33.80
N LYS A 8 -9.10 18.49 -33.90
CA LYS A 8 -9.32 17.35 -33.00
C LYS A 8 -8.25 16.28 -33.18
N ARG A 9 -7.88 15.95 -34.42
CA ARG A 9 -6.83 14.98 -34.72
C ARG A 9 -5.46 15.44 -34.21
N SER A 10 -5.12 16.71 -34.40
CA SER A 10 -3.91 17.35 -33.85
C SER A 10 -3.87 17.30 -32.32
N PHE A 11 -4.99 17.59 -31.66
CA PHE A 11 -5.10 17.50 -30.20
C PHE A 11 -4.89 16.05 -29.70
N ASP A 12 -5.53 15.08 -30.35
CA ASP A 12 -5.43 13.66 -29.98
C ASP A 12 -4.01 13.11 -30.21
N GLU A 13 -3.32 13.51 -31.28
CA GLU A 13 -1.92 13.13 -31.56
C GLU A 13 -0.94 13.76 -30.56
N ASN A 14 -1.13 15.04 -30.19
CA ASN A 14 -0.32 15.68 -29.17
C ASN A 14 -0.50 15.04 -27.80
N LEU A 15 -1.75 14.70 -27.45
CA LEU A 15 -2.05 13.98 -26.22
C LEU A 15 -1.34 12.62 -26.19
N LEU A 16 -1.42 11.84 -27.28
CA LEU A 16 -0.75 10.53 -27.38
C LEU A 16 0.77 10.64 -27.30
N ASN A 17 1.36 11.65 -27.93
CA ASN A 17 2.80 11.89 -27.87
C ASN A 17 3.28 12.30 -26.48
N ASP A 18 2.52 13.15 -25.77
CA ASP A 18 2.81 13.50 -24.39
C ASP A 18 2.67 12.29 -23.46
N TYR A 19 1.65 11.45 -23.65
CA TYR A 19 1.54 10.19 -22.92
C TYR A 19 2.71 9.25 -23.18
N ALA A 20 3.12 9.07 -24.44
CA ALA A 20 4.22 8.20 -24.81
C ALA A 20 5.57 8.70 -24.27
N LYS A 21 5.81 10.01 -24.34
CA LYS A 21 7.04 10.63 -23.81
C LYS A 21 7.12 10.53 -22.29
N ASN A 22 6.00 10.77 -21.61
CA ASN A 22 5.92 10.61 -20.16
C ASN A 22 6.07 9.14 -19.74
N ASP A 23 5.54 8.18 -20.50
CA ASP A 23 5.71 6.74 -20.25
C ASP A 23 7.16 6.27 -20.42
N VAL A 24 7.88 6.79 -21.42
CA VAL A 24 9.31 6.50 -21.64
C VAL A 24 10.16 7.08 -20.51
N ALA A 25 9.99 8.36 -20.18
CA ALA A 25 10.71 9.00 -19.08
C ALA A 25 10.45 8.28 -17.74
N LEU A 26 9.21 7.85 -17.52
CA LEU A 26 8.83 7.02 -16.39
C LEU A 26 9.54 5.68 -16.33
N LYS A 27 9.62 4.98 -17.47
CA LYS A 27 10.30 3.69 -17.55
C LYS A 27 11.79 3.82 -17.27
N GLU A 28 12.42 4.87 -17.78
CA GLU A 28 13.84 5.15 -17.50
C GLU A 28 14.09 5.46 -16.02
N GLU A 29 13.22 6.25 -15.38
CA GLU A 29 13.34 6.57 -13.96
C GLU A 29 13.06 5.36 -13.06
N ILE A 30 12.08 4.52 -13.42
CA ILE A 30 11.80 3.24 -12.74
C ILE A 30 12.98 2.29 -12.88
N GLN A 31 13.57 2.17 -14.08
CA GLN A 31 14.73 1.32 -14.32
C GLN A 31 15.92 1.78 -13.49
N LYS A 32 16.20 3.08 -13.50
CA LYS A 32 17.26 3.69 -12.70
C LYS A 32 17.08 3.44 -11.19
N ASN A 33 15.85 3.55 -10.70
CA ASN A 33 15.53 3.28 -9.30
C ASN A 33 15.59 1.78 -8.95
N SER A 34 15.21 0.91 -9.88
CA SER A 34 15.31 -0.56 -9.73
C SER A 34 16.77 -1.02 -9.67
N ASP A 35 17.61 -0.51 -10.59
CA ASP A 35 19.05 -0.80 -10.64
C ASP A 35 19.76 -0.26 -9.40
N PHE A 36 19.35 0.91 -8.90
CA PHE A 36 19.81 1.43 -7.62
C PHE A 36 19.46 0.51 -6.45
N MET A 37 18.21 0.04 -6.35
CA MET A 37 17.78 -0.81 -5.25
C MET A 37 18.45 -2.20 -5.28
N SER A 38 18.79 -2.68 -6.48
CA SER A 38 19.61 -3.87 -6.69
C SER A 38 21.05 -3.67 -6.19
N ASN A 39 21.70 -2.57 -6.61
CA ASN A 39 23.06 -2.23 -6.17
C ASN A 39 23.14 -1.94 -4.67
N PHE A 40 22.10 -1.33 -4.09
CA PHE A 40 22.03 -1.04 -2.66
C PHE A 40 21.90 -2.33 -1.82
N LYS A 41 21.17 -3.33 -2.33
CA LYS A 41 21.05 -4.65 -1.67
C LYS A 41 22.31 -5.50 -1.78
N SER A 42 23.15 -5.27 -2.80
CA SER A 42 24.39 -6.04 -3.00
C SER A 42 25.58 -5.53 -2.18
N THR A 43 25.51 -4.31 -1.64
CA THR A 43 26.54 -3.77 -0.73
C THR A 43 26.46 -4.48 0.63
N ASN A 44 27.58 -5.04 1.08
CA ASN A 44 27.63 -5.82 2.33
C ASN A 44 28.07 -5.00 3.56
N ASP A 45 28.46 -3.74 3.40
CA ASP A 45 28.97 -2.89 4.47
C ASP A 45 27.97 -1.77 4.83
N ASP A 46 27.55 -1.73 6.10
CA ASP A 46 26.54 -0.78 6.60
C ASP A 46 27.02 0.68 6.53
N CYS A 47 28.34 0.90 6.60
CA CYS A 47 28.95 2.21 6.45
C CYS A 47 28.73 2.77 5.04
N ASP A 48 28.95 1.97 3.99
CA ASP A 48 28.79 2.37 2.60
C ASP A 48 27.32 2.61 2.21
N LYS A 49 26.40 1.81 2.77
CA LYS A 49 24.95 2.05 2.65
C LYS A 49 24.55 3.41 3.22
N SER A 50 25.09 3.78 4.38
CA SER A 50 24.77 5.06 5.02
C SER A 50 25.24 6.27 4.19
N VAL A 51 26.40 6.16 3.53
CA VAL A 51 27.00 7.22 2.71
C VAL A 51 26.24 7.41 1.40
N LEU A 52 25.98 6.32 0.66
CA LEU A 52 25.22 6.35 -0.61
C LEU A 52 23.83 6.96 -0.43
N VAL A 53 23.19 6.67 0.70
CA VAL A 53 21.83 7.15 0.94
C VAL A 53 21.81 8.59 1.44
N SER A 54 22.81 9.01 2.21
CA SER A 54 22.94 10.41 2.62
C SER A 54 23.08 11.37 1.43
N GLN A 55 23.68 10.94 0.32
CA GLN A 55 23.93 11.77 -0.86
C GLN A 55 22.70 11.97 -1.75
N ILE A 56 21.74 11.03 -1.72
CA ILE A 56 20.61 11.01 -2.66
C ILE A 56 19.31 11.48 -1.99
N PHE A 57 19.13 11.24 -0.69
CA PHE A 57 17.87 11.54 -0.02
C PHE A 57 17.83 12.94 0.60
N PRO A 58 16.69 13.66 0.46
CA PRO A 58 16.44 14.93 1.15
C PRO A 58 16.71 14.81 2.65
N LYS A 59 17.24 15.87 3.26
CA LYS A 59 17.55 15.90 4.71
C LYS A 59 16.35 15.49 5.58
N SER A 60 15.12 15.78 5.12
CA SER A 60 13.86 15.44 5.81
C SER A 60 13.51 13.95 5.84
N LEU A 61 14.11 13.12 4.99
CA LEU A 61 13.85 11.67 4.91
C LEU A 61 14.94 10.82 5.54
N ARG A 62 16.10 11.41 5.85
CA ARG A 62 17.25 10.69 6.43
C ARG A 62 16.94 10.05 7.78
N SER A 63 16.00 10.60 8.55
CA SER A 63 15.61 10.04 9.86
C SER A 63 14.77 8.77 9.77
N ILE A 64 14.06 8.55 8.66
CA ILE A 64 13.20 7.37 8.44
C ILE A 64 13.99 6.26 7.76
N LEU A 65 15.10 6.61 7.12
CA LEU A 65 15.89 5.67 6.36
C LEU A 65 16.34 4.43 7.16
N PRO A 66 16.89 4.54 8.39
CA PRO A 66 17.29 3.35 9.16
C PRO A 66 16.15 2.35 9.31
N ALA A 67 14.92 2.82 9.53
CA ALA A 67 13.73 1.97 9.66
C ALA A 67 13.37 1.19 8.38
N THR A 68 13.97 1.50 7.23
CA THR A 68 13.79 0.73 5.99
C THR A 68 14.62 -0.55 5.98
N PHE A 69 15.61 -0.66 6.87
CA PHE A 69 16.57 -1.77 6.96
C PHE A 69 16.43 -2.59 8.23
N GLU A 70 15.64 -2.11 9.19
CA GLU A 70 15.31 -2.85 10.39
C GLU A 70 14.16 -3.81 10.10
N ASP A 71 14.36 -5.09 10.41
CA ASP A 71 13.28 -6.07 10.41
C ASP A 71 12.26 -5.73 11.51
N GLY A 72 11.03 -6.22 11.32
CA GLY A 72 9.98 -6.03 12.31
C GLY A 72 10.37 -6.58 13.68
N ASP A 73 10.13 -5.80 14.73
CA ASP A 73 10.46 -6.11 16.12
C ASP A 73 9.56 -7.18 16.78
N CYS A 74 8.69 -7.82 16.00
CA CYS A 74 7.69 -8.77 16.49
C CYS A 74 8.31 -10.02 17.13
N GLY A 75 9.57 -10.36 16.81
CA GLY A 75 10.31 -11.50 17.37
C GLY A 75 9.66 -12.88 17.12
N ARG A 76 8.63 -12.95 16.28
CA ARG A 76 7.85 -14.14 15.96
C ARG A 76 7.88 -14.39 14.45
N PRO A 77 8.01 -15.64 14.00
CA PRO A 77 7.94 -15.96 12.58
C PRO A 77 6.51 -15.72 12.07
N ALA A 78 6.37 -15.20 10.85
CA ALA A 78 5.08 -14.89 10.24
C ALA A 78 4.16 -16.12 10.07
N ASN A 79 4.75 -17.32 10.06
CA ASN A 79 4.02 -18.58 9.89
C ASN A 79 3.30 -19.04 11.16
N ASP A 80 3.70 -18.54 12.34
CA ASP A 80 3.11 -18.97 13.59
C ASP A 80 1.86 -18.13 13.89
N ARG A 81 0.80 -18.83 14.29
CA ARG A 81 -0.42 -18.17 14.78
C ARG A 81 -0.13 -17.50 16.12
N PRO A 82 -0.60 -16.26 16.33
CA PRO A 82 -0.53 -15.64 17.65
C PRO A 82 -1.35 -16.44 18.67
N GLU A 83 -0.84 -16.57 19.89
CA GLU A 83 -1.52 -17.32 20.97
C GLU A 83 -2.86 -16.72 21.38
N TRP A 84 -3.03 -15.41 21.17
CA TRP A 84 -4.27 -14.69 21.45
C TRP A 84 -5.32 -14.81 20.33
N LEU A 85 -4.99 -15.46 19.21
CA LEU A 85 -5.87 -15.56 18.05
C LEU A 85 -7.03 -16.53 18.31
N ASP A 86 -8.22 -15.97 18.53
CA ASP A 86 -9.49 -16.69 18.46
C ASP A 86 -9.94 -16.87 16.99
N MET A 87 -9.94 -18.11 16.52
CA MET A 87 -10.33 -18.43 15.15
C MET A 87 -11.82 -18.15 14.87
N ASN A 88 -12.71 -18.24 15.87
CA ASN A 88 -14.13 -17.96 15.66
C ASN A 88 -14.34 -16.46 15.38
N LYS A 89 -13.66 -15.61 16.15
CA LYS A 89 -13.66 -14.15 15.91
C LYS A 89 -13.01 -13.83 14.57
N PHE A 90 -11.90 -14.48 14.23
CA PHE A 90 -11.25 -14.31 12.93
C PHE A 90 -12.20 -14.60 11.76
N TYR A 91 -12.87 -15.75 11.76
CA TYR A 91 -13.81 -16.09 10.68
C TYR A 91 -15.03 -15.16 10.61
N ARG A 92 -15.53 -14.71 11.77
CA ARG A 92 -16.62 -13.72 11.81
C ARG A 92 -16.16 -12.37 11.25
N GLY A 93 -14.94 -11.94 11.57
CA GLY A 93 -14.31 -10.75 11.00
C GLY A 93 -14.16 -10.86 9.49
N GLN A 94 -13.74 -12.01 8.97
CA GLN A 94 -13.67 -12.26 7.53
C GLN A 94 -15.05 -12.12 6.86
N GLN A 95 -16.10 -12.67 7.46
CA GLN A 95 -17.46 -12.53 6.95
C GLN A 95 -17.92 -11.08 6.93
N PHE A 96 -17.63 -10.31 7.99
CA PHE A 96 -17.90 -8.88 8.03
C PHE A 96 -17.15 -8.12 6.93
N GLY A 97 -15.84 -8.38 6.79
CA GLY A 97 -14.98 -7.80 5.76
C GLY A 97 -15.47 -8.08 4.35
N LEU A 98 -15.97 -9.28 4.08
CA LEU A 98 -16.60 -9.64 2.80
C LEU A 98 -17.94 -8.95 2.60
N ARG A 99 -18.79 -8.91 3.62
CA ARG A 99 -20.13 -8.28 3.58
C ARG A 99 -20.03 -6.80 3.23
N TYR A 100 -19.06 -6.10 3.80
CA TYR A 100 -18.85 -4.66 3.63
C TYR A 100 -17.62 -4.32 2.79
N PHE A 101 -17.15 -5.25 1.94
CA PHE A 101 -15.92 -5.09 1.16
C PHE A 101 -15.88 -3.81 0.31
N CYS A 102 -17.00 -3.43 -0.29
CA CYS A 102 -17.10 -2.20 -1.07
C CYS A 102 -16.93 -0.94 -0.20
N ALA A 103 -17.52 -0.92 0.99
CA ALA A 103 -17.39 0.20 1.93
C ALA A 103 -15.95 0.34 2.43
N ILE A 104 -15.32 -0.77 2.79
CA ILE A 104 -13.90 -0.82 3.18
C ILE A 104 -12.98 -0.44 2.00
N SER A 105 -13.34 -0.80 0.78
CA SER A 105 -12.58 -0.39 -0.42
C SER A 105 -12.74 1.09 -0.75
N ILE A 106 -13.85 1.71 -0.36
CA ILE A 106 -14.06 3.16 -0.48
C ILE A 106 -13.31 3.91 0.63
N SER A 107 -13.23 3.36 1.85
CA SER A 107 -12.44 3.97 2.93
C SER A 107 -10.95 4.05 2.57
N LEU A 108 -10.44 3.14 1.74
CA LEU A 108 -9.12 3.27 1.12
C LEU A 108 -8.91 4.56 0.31
N MET A 109 -9.96 5.14 -0.25
CA MET A 109 -9.90 6.42 -0.94
C MET A 109 -9.82 7.62 0.02
N SER A 110 -9.93 7.39 1.33
CA SER A 110 -9.63 8.39 2.36
C SER A 110 -8.13 8.51 2.65
N LEU A 111 -7.30 7.56 2.21
CA LEU A 111 -5.84 7.60 2.35
C LEU A 111 -5.20 8.93 1.89
N PRO A 112 -5.67 9.60 0.82
CA PRO A 112 -5.18 10.92 0.42
C PRO A 112 -5.36 12.01 1.49
N LEU A 113 -6.27 11.87 2.46
CA LEU A 113 -6.32 12.76 3.63
C LEU A 113 -5.03 12.67 4.46
N SER A 114 -4.38 11.50 4.48
CA SER A 114 -3.07 11.33 5.11
C SER A 114 -1.98 12.14 4.40
N PHE A 115 -2.18 12.55 3.15
CA PHE A 115 -1.24 13.42 2.42
C PHE A 115 -1.28 14.85 2.94
N SER A 116 -2.33 15.23 3.66
CA SER A 116 -2.40 16.53 4.36
C SER A 116 -1.41 16.62 5.52
N PHE A 117 -0.90 15.48 6.02
CA PHE A 117 0.11 15.43 7.06
C PHE A 117 1.49 15.13 6.46
N ALA A 118 2.46 16.01 6.72
CA ALA A 118 3.81 15.89 6.19
C ALA A 118 4.47 14.56 6.56
N ASP A 119 4.17 14.01 7.74
CA ASP A 119 4.72 12.72 8.20
C ASP A 119 4.11 11.51 7.47
N GLY A 120 2.82 11.55 7.11
CA GLY A 120 2.17 10.49 6.33
C GLY A 120 2.65 10.43 4.88
N LEU A 121 3.20 11.53 4.36
CA LEU A 121 3.71 11.62 2.99
C LEU A 121 5.13 11.05 2.87
N LYS A 122 5.95 11.14 3.92
CA LYS A 122 7.37 10.74 3.88
C LYS A 122 7.58 9.29 3.42
N PRO A 123 6.83 8.29 3.91
CA PRO A 123 7.04 6.93 3.47
C PRO A 123 6.49 6.65 2.06
N LEU A 124 5.43 7.35 1.66
CA LEU A 124 4.89 7.23 0.30
C LEU A 124 5.89 7.77 -0.73
N ILE A 125 6.56 8.89 -0.41
CA ILE A 125 7.67 9.44 -1.21
C ILE A 125 8.85 8.45 -1.21
N LEU A 126 9.24 7.94 -0.04
CA LEU A 126 10.37 7.01 0.10
C LEU A 126 10.16 5.72 -0.71
N SER A 127 8.94 5.17 -0.70
CA SER A 127 8.60 3.93 -1.40
C SER A 127 8.68 4.04 -2.92
N GLN A 128 8.55 5.24 -3.48
CA GLN A 128 8.42 5.51 -4.93
C GLN A 128 7.27 4.77 -5.64
N LYS A 129 6.42 4.02 -4.91
CA LYS A 129 5.32 3.22 -5.48
C LYS A 129 4.12 4.08 -5.89
N SER A 130 4.19 5.40 -5.77
CA SER A 130 3.13 6.34 -6.17
C SER A 130 3.65 7.67 -6.67
N ASN A 131 4.85 7.67 -7.26
CA ASN A 131 5.40 8.85 -7.92
C ASN A 131 4.60 9.27 -9.17
N THR A 132 3.79 8.38 -9.75
CA THR A 132 2.96 8.66 -10.93
C THR A 132 1.54 8.09 -10.83
N PRO A 133 0.57 8.62 -11.59
CA PRO A 133 -0.82 8.14 -11.55
C PRO A 133 -0.97 6.63 -11.79
N TYR A 134 -0.21 6.06 -12.73
CA TYR A 134 -0.26 4.62 -13.02
C TYR A 134 0.34 3.77 -11.90
N ASN A 135 1.46 4.19 -11.31
CA ASN A 135 2.06 3.50 -10.17
C ASN A 135 1.16 3.58 -8.93
N ALA A 136 0.54 4.74 -8.70
CA ALA A 136 -0.46 4.93 -7.65
C ALA A 136 -1.67 4.00 -7.86
N PHE A 137 -2.21 3.92 -9.09
CA PHE A 137 -3.27 2.99 -9.43
C PHE A 137 -2.90 1.54 -9.10
N LYS A 138 -1.72 1.07 -9.53
CA LYS A 138 -1.22 -0.28 -9.20
C LYS A 138 -1.10 -0.49 -7.69
N ARG A 139 -0.61 0.50 -6.95
CA ARG A 139 -0.49 0.43 -5.49
C ARG A 139 -1.84 0.22 -4.84
N TYR A 140 -2.82 1.06 -5.14
CA TYR A 140 -4.15 0.96 -4.53
C TYR A 140 -4.87 -0.32 -4.93
N LEU A 141 -4.77 -0.74 -6.19
CA LEU A 141 -5.34 -2.01 -6.63
C LEU A 141 -4.68 -3.21 -5.95
N SER A 142 -3.37 -3.15 -5.73
CA SER A 142 -2.65 -4.16 -4.95
C SER A 142 -3.14 -4.21 -3.50
N SER A 143 -3.36 -3.06 -2.86
CA SER A 143 -3.90 -2.99 -1.49
C SER A 143 -5.31 -3.59 -1.41
N ILE A 144 -6.21 -3.20 -2.32
CA ILE A 144 -7.57 -3.74 -2.39
C ILE A 144 -7.55 -5.26 -2.57
N ARG A 145 -6.70 -5.78 -3.47
CA ARG A 145 -6.53 -7.22 -3.69
C ARG A 145 -6.04 -7.94 -2.44
N ARG A 146 -5.07 -7.35 -1.73
CA ARG A 146 -4.50 -7.92 -0.51
C ARG A 146 -5.53 -8.04 0.60
N PHE A 147 -6.30 -6.98 0.88
CA PHE A 147 -7.38 -7.04 1.86
C PHE A 147 -8.43 -8.08 1.48
N ARG A 148 -8.82 -8.12 0.20
CA ARG A 148 -9.74 -9.16 -0.28
C ARG A 148 -9.20 -10.56 0.00
N ASN A 149 -7.92 -10.80 -0.29
CA ASN A 149 -7.29 -12.10 -0.06
C ASN A 149 -7.33 -12.47 1.43
N TRP A 150 -7.02 -11.53 2.33
CA TRP A 150 -7.12 -11.72 3.79
C TRP A 150 -8.53 -12.05 4.26
N TYR A 151 -9.55 -11.53 3.57
CA TYR A 151 -10.95 -11.83 3.91
C TYR A 151 -11.44 -13.16 3.32
N THR A 152 -10.81 -13.64 2.25
CA THR A 152 -11.23 -14.87 1.54
C THR A 152 -10.42 -16.11 1.90
N SER A 153 -9.29 -15.98 2.59
CA SER A 153 -8.35 -17.09 2.78
C SER A 153 -7.61 -17.00 4.10
N ASP A 154 -7.26 -18.17 4.65
CA ASP A 154 -6.48 -18.30 5.88
C ASP A 154 -5.01 -17.95 5.58
N PRO A 155 -4.44 -16.90 6.22
CA PRO A 155 -3.07 -16.47 5.98
C PRO A 155 -2.03 -17.43 6.56
N TRP A 156 -2.40 -18.39 7.41
CA TRP A 156 -1.51 -19.41 7.96
C TRP A 156 -1.58 -20.74 7.19
N CYS A 157 -2.38 -20.82 6.14
CA CYS A 157 -2.45 -22.00 5.29
C CYS A 157 -1.51 -21.86 4.09
N GLU A 158 -0.49 -22.70 4.00
CA GLU A 158 0.50 -22.65 2.92
C GLU A 158 -0.16 -22.76 1.54
N GLY A 159 0.26 -21.89 0.61
CA GLY A 159 -0.26 -21.86 -0.76
C GLY A 159 -1.52 -21.01 -0.97
N THR A 160 -2.10 -20.42 0.09
CA THR A 160 -3.15 -19.43 -0.10
C THR A 160 -2.58 -18.08 -0.55
N GLN A 161 -3.42 -17.27 -1.22
CA GLN A 161 -3.02 -15.91 -1.60
C GLN A 161 -2.74 -15.04 -0.37
N ALA A 162 -3.51 -15.22 0.71
CA ALA A 162 -3.31 -14.55 1.98
C ALA A 162 -1.96 -14.93 2.62
N TYR A 163 -1.57 -16.20 2.57
CA TYR A 163 -0.25 -16.67 3.02
C TYR A 163 0.86 -15.94 2.28
N HIS A 164 0.80 -15.89 0.94
CA HIS A 164 1.80 -15.15 0.17
C HIS A 164 1.82 -13.65 0.51
N ASP A 165 0.66 -13.05 0.76
CA ASP A 165 0.55 -11.63 1.10
C ASP A 165 1.19 -11.27 2.45
N ILE A 166 1.07 -12.13 3.46
CA ILE A 166 1.69 -11.89 4.79
C ILE A 166 3.21 -12.10 4.79
N GLN A 167 3.75 -12.90 3.85
CA GLN A 167 5.20 -13.07 3.68
C GLN A 167 5.87 -11.87 3.00
N VAL A 168 5.09 -11.00 2.35
CA VAL A 168 5.64 -9.79 1.72
C VAL A 168 5.95 -8.76 2.80
N GLY A 169 7.23 -8.67 3.18
CA GLY A 169 7.75 -7.65 4.08
C GLY A 169 7.40 -6.24 3.60
N LEU A 170 6.62 -5.53 4.41
CA LEU A 170 6.34 -4.11 4.28
C LEU A 170 6.87 -3.40 5.52
N ASN A 171 7.33 -2.16 5.36
CA ASN A 171 7.64 -1.30 6.49
C ASN A 171 6.42 -1.26 7.42
N GLN A 172 6.61 -1.62 8.69
CA GLN A 172 5.52 -1.71 9.67
C GLN A 172 4.75 -0.40 9.81
N GLY A 173 5.43 0.75 9.74
CA GLY A 173 4.78 2.07 9.82
C GLY A 173 3.83 2.35 8.65
N ASP A 174 4.22 1.92 7.44
CA ASP A 174 3.42 2.12 6.22
C ASP A 174 2.22 1.17 6.20
N MET A 175 2.44 -0.05 6.71
CA MET A 175 1.38 -1.03 6.90
C MET A 175 0.36 -0.50 7.91
N PHE A 176 0.80 0.00 9.07
CA PHE A 176 -0.08 0.55 10.10
C PHE A 176 -0.93 1.71 9.58
N GLY A 177 -0.32 2.70 8.92
CA GLY A 177 -1.06 3.84 8.37
C GLY A 177 -2.10 3.42 7.34
N THR A 178 -1.77 2.43 6.51
CA THR A 178 -2.70 1.86 5.53
C THR A 178 -3.83 1.09 6.20
N GLN A 179 -3.52 0.21 7.16
CA GLN A 179 -4.52 -0.56 7.90
C GLN A 179 -5.49 0.34 8.66
N PHE A 180 -5.00 1.38 9.35
CA PHE A 180 -5.87 2.31 10.07
C PHE A 180 -6.83 3.06 9.15
N ALA A 181 -6.38 3.54 8.00
CA ALA A 181 -7.25 4.23 7.06
C ALA A 181 -8.33 3.31 6.45
N CYS A 182 -8.05 2.01 6.33
CA CYS A 182 -9.01 1.04 5.80
C CYS A 182 -10.00 0.57 6.86
N MET A 183 -9.49 0.09 8.00
CA MET A 183 -10.28 -0.56 9.04
C MET A 183 -10.70 0.42 10.13
N GLY A 184 -9.82 1.31 10.57
CA GLY A 184 -10.06 2.22 11.69
C GLY A 184 -11.22 3.18 11.45
N LEU A 185 -11.33 3.74 10.25
CA LEU A 185 -12.47 4.60 9.89
C LEU A 185 -13.80 3.84 9.82
N ILE A 186 -13.75 2.57 9.41
CA ILE A 186 -14.91 1.69 9.36
C ILE A 186 -15.39 1.33 10.76
N VAL A 187 -14.46 1.12 11.70
CA VAL A 187 -14.78 0.83 13.11
C VAL A 187 -15.29 2.08 13.84
N LEU A 188 -14.69 3.25 13.59
CA LEU A 188 -15.06 4.51 14.26
C LEU A 188 -16.36 5.11 13.73
N TYR A 189 -16.61 5.00 12.43
CA TYR A 189 -17.73 5.67 11.76
C TYR A 189 -18.45 4.76 10.76
N PRO A 190 -18.91 3.55 11.14
CA PRO A 190 -19.48 2.57 10.22
C PRO A 190 -20.65 3.14 9.41
N GLU A 191 -21.55 3.90 10.06
CA GLU A 191 -22.72 4.50 9.41
C GLU A 191 -22.37 5.50 8.31
N GLN A 192 -21.27 6.25 8.44
CA GLN A 192 -20.80 7.21 7.43
C GLN A 192 -20.32 6.51 6.15
N PHE A 193 -19.96 5.23 6.25
CA PHE A 193 -19.60 4.37 5.12
C PHE A 193 -20.75 3.46 4.67
N GLY A 194 -21.97 3.68 5.17
CA GLY A 194 -23.16 2.93 4.79
C GLY A 194 -23.25 1.54 5.43
N ILE A 195 -22.55 1.32 6.54
CA ILE A 195 -22.64 0.09 7.34
C ILE A 195 -23.71 0.34 8.40
N TYR A 196 -24.88 -0.26 8.20
CA TYR A 196 -26.08 -0.01 9.01
C TYR A 196 -26.51 -1.20 9.90
N ASP A 197 -25.85 -2.35 9.77
CA ASP A 197 -26.20 -3.60 10.47
C ASP A 197 -24.93 -4.29 10.97
N ALA A 198 -24.09 -3.51 11.67
CA ALA A 198 -22.89 -3.99 12.35
C ALA A 198 -23.19 -4.08 13.84
N SER A 199 -23.14 -5.29 14.41
CA SER A 199 -23.17 -5.46 15.86
C SER A 199 -21.79 -5.15 16.47
N ASP A 200 -21.74 -4.85 17.77
CA ASP A 200 -20.48 -4.67 18.49
C ASP A 200 -19.57 -5.90 18.37
N GLU A 201 -20.17 -7.10 18.37
CA GLU A 201 -19.44 -8.36 18.16
C GLU A 201 -18.86 -8.48 16.75
N ASP A 202 -19.52 -7.94 15.73
CA ASP A 202 -19.00 -7.94 14.36
C ASP A 202 -17.84 -6.95 14.21
N LEU A 203 -17.93 -5.78 14.85
CA LEU A 203 -16.85 -4.80 14.87
C LEU A 203 -15.65 -5.30 15.67
N GLU A 204 -15.89 -5.96 16.80
CA GLU A 204 -14.83 -6.63 17.57
C GLU A 204 -14.17 -7.75 16.76
N ALA A 205 -14.97 -8.59 16.11
CA ALA A 205 -14.47 -9.64 15.23
C ALA A 205 -13.68 -9.09 14.04
N PHE A 206 -14.11 -7.94 13.49
CA PHE A 206 -13.38 -7.25 12.43
C PHE A 206 -12.07 -6.62 12.90
N CYS A 207 -11.99 -6.13 14.14
CA CYS A 207 -10.74 -5.70 14.76
C CYS A 207 -9.78 -6.87 15.06
N HIS A 208 -10.32 -8.06 15.27
CA HIS A 208 -9.55 -9.28 15.55
C HIS A 208 -8.91 -9.91 14.30
N LEU A 209 -9.42 -9.56 13.12
CA LEU A 209 -8.93 -9.96 11.79
C LEU A 209 -7.68 -9.18 11.37
#